data_AF-A0A7K0D6N4-F1
#
_entry.id   AF-A0A7K0D6N4-F1
#
_cell.length_a   1.000
_cell.length_b   1.000
_cell.length_c   1.000
_cell.angle_alpha   90.00
_cell.angle_beta   90.00
_cell.angle_gamma   90.00
#
_symmetry.space_group_name_H-M   'P 1'
#
loop_
_entity.id
_entity.type
_entity.pdbx_description
1 polymer ?
#
loop_
_entity_poly.entity_id
_entity_poly.type
_entity_poly.pdbx_seq_one_letter_code
_entity_poly.pdbx_strand_id
1 'polypeptide(L)'
;MLAYALGWLTGIIFLFVGKDDPDVKFHASQSIVFFGAVSVVNIVLSVVGSLLGVFGIIFSLVGVAVGVFAVVVWVMAMVQANNSGGVRAGLPIVGRFTAPYADRLADSIR
;
A
#
# COMPACT_ATOMS: atom_id res chain seq x y z
N MET A 1 4.75 12.33 2.46
CA MET A 1 5.74 11.24 2.71
C MET A 1 5.47 10.39 3.94
N LEU A 2 5.13 10.96 5.11
CA LEU A 2 5.04 10.20 6.36
C LEU A 2 3.97 9.08 6.36
N ALA A 3 2.90 9.21 5.58
CA ALA A 3 1.87 8.18 5.41
C ALA A 3 2.40 6.81 4.93
N TYR A 4 3.55 6.80 4.24
CA TYR A 4 4.17 5.57 3.72
C TYR A 4 5.29 5.01 4.61
N ALA A 5 5.66 5.68 5.71
CA ALA A 5 6.88 5.34 6.44
C ALA A 5 6.86 3.93 7.08
N LEU A 6 5.72 3.47 7.57
CA LEU A 6 5.52 2.13 8.15
C LEU A 6 4.39 1.38 7.42
N GLY A 7 4.25 1.61 6.13
CA GLY A 7 3.20 1.02 5.30
C GLY A 7 1.79 1.43 5.74
N TRP A 8 0.88 0.47 5.81
CA TRP A 8 -0.52 0.75 6.17
C TRP A 8 -0.70 1.26 7.61
N LEU A 9 0.23 0.98 8.53
CA LEU A 9 0.16 1.48 9.92
C LEU A 9 0.25 3.00 10.00
N THR A 10 1.26 3.60 9.34
CA THR A 10 1.34 5.07 9.23
C THR A 10 0.18 5.62 8.40
N GLY A 11 -0.28 4.87 7.40
CA GLY A 11 -1.48 5.23 6.65
C GLY A 11 -2.69 5.42 7.56
N ILE A 12 -2.96 4.48 8.47
CA ILE A 12 -4.06 4.58 9.45
C ILE A 12 -3.88 5.81 10.33
N ILE A 13 -2.70 6.03 10.89
CA ILE A 13 -2.44 7.18 11.77
C ILE A 13 -2.73 8.50 11.03
N PHE A 14 -2.17 8.68 9.83
CA PHE A 14 -2.36 9.91 9.06
C PHE A 14 -3.76 10.08 8.49
N LEU A 15 -4.53 8.99 8.32
CA LEU A 15 -5.93 9.06 7.90
C LEU A 15 -6.79 9.81 8.92
N PHE A 16 -6.46 9.72 10.21
CA PHE A 16 -7.19 10.42 11.28
C PHE A 16 -6.49 11.71 11.73
N VAL A 17 -5.16 11.71 11.85
CA VAL A 17 -4.41 12.88 12.31
C VAL A 17 -4.36 13.99 11.25
N GLY A 18 -4.23 13.62 9.98
CA GLY A 18 -4.15 14.55 8.85
C GLY A 18 -5.45 14.67 8.05
N LYS A 19 -6.60 14.31 8.64
CA LYS A 19 -7.87 14.17 7.92
C LYS A 19 -8.40 15.47 7.29
N ASP A 20 -8.00 16.62 7.83
CA ASP A 20 -8.45 17.94 7.36
C ASP A 20 -7.64 18.43 6.16
N ASP A 21 -6.51 17.78 5.84
CA ASP A 21 -5.71 18.00 4.64
C ASP A 21 -6.05 16.93 3.58
N PRO A 22 -6.63 17.30 2.43
CA PRO A 22 -7.08 16.33 1.42
C PRO A 22 -5.91 15.55 0.79
N ASP A 23 -4.72 16.14 0.68
CA ASP A 23 -3.56 15.47 0.10
C ASP A 23 -2.98 14.45 1.10
N VAL A 24 -2.86 14.82 2.38
CA VAL A 24 -2.44 13.89 3.44
C VAL A 24 -3.43 12.75 3.58
N LYS A 25 -4.73 13.05 3.56
CA LYS A 25 -5.81 12.06 3.65
C LYS A 25 -5.80 11.09 2.46
N PHE A 26 -5.56 11.58 1.24
CA PHE A 26 -5.41 10.72 0.07
C PHE A 26 -4.18 9.81 0.19
N HIS A 27 -3.03 10.36 0.56
CA HIS A 27 -1.79 9.57 0.69
C HIS A 27 -1.89 8.50 1.79
N ALA A 28 -2.52 8.84 2.91
CA ALA A 28 -2.88 7.93 3.99
C ALA A 28 -3.75 6.77 3.48
N SER A 29 -4.84 7.11 2.79
CA SER A 29 -5.75 6.11 2.22
C SER A 29 -5.09 5.22 1.18
N GLN A 30 -4.27 5.81 0.29
CA GLN A 30 -3.50 5.08 -0.71
C GLN A 30 -2.49 4.13 -0.07
N SER A 31 -1.85 4.52 1.02
CA SER A 31 -0.94 3.66 1.80
C SER A 31 -1.68 2.47 2.40
N ILE A 32 -2.85 2.70 3.02
CA ILE A 32 -3.68 1.64 3.60
C ILE A 32 -4.11 0.64 2.52
N VAL A 33 -4.67 1.13 1.41
CA VAL A 33 -5.15 0.29 0.31
C VAL A 33 -4.02 -0.56 -0.25
N PHE A 34 -2.88 0.04 -0.57
CA PHE A 34 -1.79 -0.66 -1.22
C PHE A 34 -1.15 -1.69 -0.28
N PHE A 35 -0.70 -1.28 0.90
CA PHE A 35 -0.02 -2.17 1.82
C PHE A 35 -0.96 -3.19 2.45
N GLY A 36 -2.23 -2.84 2.68
CA GLY A 36 -3.26 -3.79 3.11
C GLY A 36 -3.47 -4.88 2.07
N ALA A 37 -3.58 -4.54 0.79
CA ALA A 37 -3.70 -5.52 -0.28
C ALA A 37 -2.46 -6.43 -0.37
N VAL A 38 -1.26 -5.86 -0.26
CA VAL A 38 0.00 -6.63 -0.22
C VAL A 38 0.02 -7.59 0.98
N SER A 39 -0.40 -7.15 2.17
CA SER A 39 -0.49 -8.00 3.35
C SER A 39 -1.47 -9.16 3.15
N VAL A 40 -2.66 -8.89 2.60
CA VAL A 40 -3.67 -9.94 2.31
C VAL A 40 -3.12 -10.95 1.31
N VAL A 41 -2.48 -10.51 0.22
CA VAL A 41 -1.87 -11.42 -0.77
C VAL A 41 -0.81 -12.30 -0.12
N ASN A 42 0.07 -11.74 0.72
CA ASN A 42 1.10 -12.52 1.41
C ASN A 42 0.51 -13.55 2.38
N ILE A 43 -0.55 -13.21 3.12
CA ILE A 43 -1.25 -14.15 3.99
C ILE A 43 -1.84 -15.30 3.17
N VAL A 44 -2.52 -15.00 2.05
CA VAL A 44 -3.09 -16.03 1.18
C VAL A 44 -2.01 -16.95 0.61
N LEU A 45 -0.91 -16.39 0.10
CA LEU A 45 0.22 -17.18 -0.42
C LEU A 45 0.83 -18.07 0.67
N SER A 46 0.98 -17.55 1.89
CA SER A 46 1.52 -18.31 3.03
C SER A 46 0.60 -19.45 3.44
N VAL A 47 -0.71 -19.18 3.58
CA VAL A 47 -1.70 -20.21 3.93
C VAL A 47 -1.74 -21.30 2.87
N VAL A 48 -1.91 -20.93 1.59
CA VAL A 48 -1.98 -21.92 0.49
C VAL A 48 -0.67 -22.70 0.38
N GLY A 49 0.49 -22.04 0.46
CA GLY A 49 1.79 -22.69 0.44
C GLY A 49 1.94 -23.72 1.57
N SER A 50 1.48 -23.38 2.78
CA SER A 50 1.55 -24.28 3.95
C SER A 50 0.72 -25.56 3.78
N LEU A 51 -0.43 -25.46 3.11
CA LEU A 51 -1.33 -26.59 2.87
C LEU A 51 -0.78 -27.60 1.84
N LEU A 52 0.18 -27.18 1.01
CA LEU A 52 0.74 -27.97 -0.09
C LEU A 52 2.07 -28.66 0.26
N GLY A 53 2.58 -28.47 1.48
CA GLY A 53 3.84 -29.07 1.93
C GLY A 53 5.02 -28.73 1.00
N VAL A 54 5.73 -29.74 0.49
CA VAL A 54 6.91 -29.54 -0.36
C VAL A 54 6.61 -28.79 -1.67
N PHE A 55 5.38 -28.93 -2.20
CA PHE A 55 4.94 -28.20 -3.39
C PHE A 55 4.66 -26.71 -3.13
N GLY A 56 4.61 -26.31 -1.85
CA GLY A 56 4.43 -24.92 -1.44
C GLY A 56 5.59 -23.99 -1.81
N ILE A 57 6.75 -24.53 -2.24
CA ILE A 57 7.92 -23.72 -2.61
C ILE A 57 7.63 -22.69 -3.71
N ILE A 58 6.73 -23.02 -4.65
CA ILE A 58 6.31 -22.10 -5.73
C ILE A 58 5.64 -20.86 -5.12
N PHE A 59 4.79 -21.03 -4.10
CA PHE A 59 4.11 -19.93 -3.43
C PHE A 59 5.09 -19.04 -2.65
N SER A 60 6.13 -19.62 -2.07
CA SER A 60 7.22 -18.86 -1.44
C SER A 60 7.96 -17.99 -2.47
N LEU A 61 8.25 -18.52 -3.65
CA LEU A 61 8.89 -17.75 -4.74
C LEU A 61 7.99 -16.62 -5.24
N VAL A 62 6.69 -16.86 -5.37
CA VAL A 62 5.71 -15.81 -5.70
C VAL A 62 5.65 -14.76 -4.60
N GLY A 63 5.70 -15.16 -3.33
CA GLY A 63 5.75 -14.24 -2.18
C GLY A 63 6.98 -13.32 -2.24
N VAL A 64 8.15 -13.86 -2.58
CA VAL A 64 9.37 -13.04 -2.81
C VAL A 64 9.13 -12.03 -3.94
N ALA A 65 8.56 -12.44 -5.06
CA ALA A 65 8.27 -11.55 -6.17
C ALA A 65 7.29 -10.42 -5.78
N VAL A 66 6.22 -10.75 -5.03
CA VAL A 66 5.28 -9.77 -4.47
C VAL A 66 5.98 -8.81 -3.52
N GLY A 67 6.87 -9.30 -2.66
CA GLY A 67 7.65 -8.48 -1.74
C GLY A 67 8.56 -7.49 -2.46
N VAL A 68 9.31 -7.95 -3.46
CA VAL A 68 10.17 -7.09 -4.29
C VAL A 68 9.34 -6.03 -5.01
N PHE A 69 8.23 -6.44 -5.63
CA PHE A 69 7.32 -5.51 -6.30
C PHE A 69 6.77 -4.45 -5.32
N ALA A 70 6.37 -4.87 -4.12
CA ALA A 70 5.86 -3.97 -3.10
C ALA A 70 6.91 -2.95 -2.65
N VAL A 71 8.17 -3.37 -2.46
CA VAL A 71 9.29 -2.49 -2.13
C VAL A 71 9.55 -1.48 -3.25
N VAL A 72 9.53 -1.92 -4.51
CA VAL A 72 9.72 -1.03 -5.68
C VAL A 72 8.63 0.05 -5.72
N VAL A 73 7.35 -0.35 -5.62
CA VAL A 73 6.22 0.60 -5.60
C VAL A 73 6.30 1.53 -4.39
N TRP A 74 6.69 1.03 -3.22
CA TRP A 74 6.86 1.83 -2.01
C TRP A 74 7.92 2.92 -2.16
N VAL A 75 9.12 2.56 -2.65
CA VAL A 75 10.20 3.52 -2.87
C VAL A 75 9.77 4.59 -3.87
N MET A 76 9.13 4.17 -4.97
CA MET A 76 8.60 5.11 -5.96
C MET A 76 7.53 6.03 -5.35
N ALA A 77 6.67 5.53 -4.47
CA ALA A 77 5.67 6.33 -3.76
C ALA A 77 6.32 7.39 -2.88
N MET A 78 7.36 7.02 -2.11
CA MET A 78 8.09 7.97 -1.26
C MET A 78 8.78 9.04 -2.11
N VAL A 79 9.49 8.65 -3.17
CA VAL A 79 10.17 9.59 -4.09
C VAL A 79 9.16 10.54 -4.74
N GLN A 80 8.04 10.04 -5.24
CA GLN A 80 7.04 10.87 -5.89
C GLN A 80 6.36 11.82 -4.90
N ALA A 81 6.02 11.35 -3.70
CA ALA A 81 5.44 12.20 -2.64
C ALA A 81 6.44 13.27 -2.16
N ASN A 82 7.74 13.00 -2.20
CA ASN A 82 8.78 14.00 -1.91
C ASN A 82 8.89 15.04 -3.03
N ASN A 83 9.03 14.58 -4.28
CA ASN A 83 9.29 15.44 -5.44
C ASN A 83 8.09 16.33 -5.80
N SER A 84 6.88 15.89 -5.45
CA SER A 84 5.66 16.67 -5.62
C SER A 84 5.44 17.70 -4.51
N GLY A 85 6.24 17.70 -3.44
CA GLY A 85 5.98 18.54 -2.27
C GLY A 85 4.76 18.09 -1.45
N GLY A 86 4.32 16.84 -1.63
CA GLY A 86 3.21 16.27 -0.87
C GLY A 86 1.83 16.45 -1.48
N VAL A 87 1.69 17.09 -2.66
CA VAL A 87 0.40 17.12 -3.36
C VAL A 87 -0.01 15.72 -3.81
N ARG A 88 -1.32 15.50 -3.90
CA ARG A 88 -1.94 14.23 -4.30
C ARG A 88 -1.26 13.59 -5.52
N ALA A 89 -0.46 12.57 -5.23
CA ALA A 89 0.24 11.77 -6.23
C ALA A 89 -0.16 10.29 -6.15
N GLY A 90 -0.72 9.78 -7.25
CA GLY A 90 -1.09 8.37 -7.38
C GLY A 90 0.15 7.46 -7.48
N LEU A 91 0.08 6.24 -6.92
CA LEU A 91 1.20 5.29 -6.99
C LEU A 91 1.66 5.02 -8.45
N PRO A 92 2.96 5.00 -8.73
CA PRO A 92 3.46 4.54 -10.02
C PRO A 92 3.13 3.06 -10.22
N ILE A 93 2.88 2.65 -11.47
CA ILE A 93 2.48 1.29 -11.88
C ILE A 93 1.06 0.88 -11.45
N VAL A 94 0.71 1.07 -10.18
CA VAL A 94 -0.55 0.56 -9.59
C VAL A 94 -1.60 1.63 -9.30
N GLY A 95 -1.28 2.91 -9.50
CA GLY A 95 -2.14 4.04 -9.14
C GLY A 95 -3.53 3.95 -9.74
N ARG A 96 -3.67 3.50 -10.99
CA ARG A 96 -4.99 3.30 -11.64
C ARG A 96 -5.88 2.29 -10.90
N PHE A 97 -5.27 1.33 -10.20
CA PHE A 97 -5.98 0.31 -9.44
C PHE A 97 -6.21 0.75 -8.00
N THR A 98 -5.26 1.47 -7.38
CA THR A 98 -5.36 1.85 -5.97
C THR A 98 -6.13 3.15 -5.75
N ALA A 99 -6.02 4.12 -6.66
CA ALA A 99 -6.59 5.46 -6.48
C ALA A 99 -8.11 5.47 -6.28
N PRO A 100 -8.93 4.70 -7.02
CA PRO A 100 -10.37 4.68 -6.78
C PRO A 100 -10.76 4.19 -5.38
N TYR A 101 -10.02 3.24 -4.82
CA TYR A 101 -10.27 2.76 -3.46
C TYR A 101 -9.69 3.72 -2.41
N ALA A 102 -8.57 4.36 -2.71
CA ALA A 102 -7.99 5.39 -1.85
C ALA A 102 -8.96 6.58 -1.70
N ASP A 103 -9.58 7.01 -2.79
CA ASP A 103 -10.59 8.09 -2.78
C ASP A 103 -11.80 7.70 -1.95
N ARG A 104 -12.38 6.51 -2.18
CA ARG A 104 -13.51 6.02 -1.38
C ARG A 104 -13.19 5.95 0.11
N LEU A 105 -11.98 5.51 0.46
CA LEU A 105 -11.55 5.45 1.86
C LEU A 105 -11.37 6.86 2.45
N ALA A 106 -10.74 7.76 1.71
CA ALA A 106 -10.57 9.16 2.12
C ALA A 106 -11.90 9.87 2.34
N ASP A 107 -12.89 9.61 1.49
CA ASP A 107 -14.23 10.22 1.54
C ASP A 107 -15.11 9.61 2.66
N SER A 108 -14.80 8.39 3.09
CA SER A 108 -15.52 7.73 4.19
C SER A 108 -15.24 8.34 5.56
N ILE A 109 -14.12 9.05 5.71
CA ILE A 109 -13.68 9.68 6.96
C ILE A 109 -13.94 11.19 6.87
N ARG A 110 -14.79 11.69 7.79
CA ARG A 110 -15.18 13.10 7.94
C ARG A 110 -14.33 13.81 8.99
#